data_AF-A0A845RYW2-F1
#
_entry.id   AF-A0A845RYW2-F1
#
_cell.length_a   1.000
_cell.length_b   1.000
_cell.length_c   1.000
_cell.angle_alpha   90.00
_cell.angle_beta   90.00
_cell.angle_gamma   90.00
#
_symmetry.space_group_name_H-M   'P 1'
#
loop_
_entity.id
_entity.type
_entity.pdbx_description
1 polymer ?
#
loop_
_entity_poly.entity_id
_entity_poly.type
_entity_poly.pdbx_seq_one_letter_code
_entity_poly.pdbx_strand_id
1 'polypeptide(L)'
;MNNLINTISEKKFYFIILLIILYIIFNFFGGDRGLIEYFKKKNFLKEFQEKNLEIKKEIIFFTKKNDFLSVNINKDYLDEIYRDYFVLGKKGEKIYIINQK
;
A
#
# COMPACT_ATOMS: atom_id res chain seq x y z
N MET A 1 -0.56 50.66 37.33
CA MET A 1 -0.55 49.19 37.50
C MET A 1 -1.93 48.62 37.88
N ASN A 2 -2.68 49.28 38.77
CA ASN A 2 -3.99 48.80 39.26
C ASN A 2 -5.08 48.66 38.17
N ASN A 3 -5.12 49.54 37.16
CA ASN A 3 -6.17 49.47 36.13
C ASN A 3 -6.08 48.22 35.26
N LEU A 4 -4.88 47.74 34.95
CA LEU A 4 -4.61 46.55 34.13
C LEU A 4 -4.99 45.27 34.88
N ILE A 5 -4.65 45.20 36.17
CA ILE A 5 -5.01 44.09 37.06
C ILE A 5 -6.54 44.00 37.20
N ASN A 6 -7.22 45.15 37.33
CA ASN A 6 -8.69 45.19 37.39
C ASN A 6 -9.33 44.72 36.06
N THR A 7 -8.79 45.12 34.90
CA THR A 7 -9.33 44.68 33.60
C THR A 7 -9.17 43.17 33.39
N ILE A 8 -8.05 42.60 33.84
CA ILE A 8 -7.79 41.15 33.78
C ILE A 8 -8.75 40.40 34.73
N SER A 9 -8.94 40.93 35.94
CA SER A 9 -9.87 40.36 36.93
C SER A 9 -11.31 40.30 36.42
N GLU A 10 -11.77 41.35 35.74
CA GLU A 10 -13.12 41.42 35.15
C GLU A 10 -13.30 40.44 33.98
N LYS A 11 -12.25 40.17 33.19
CA LYS A 11 -12.30 39.30 32.00
C LYS A 11 -11.82 37.87 32.24
N LYS A 12 -11.54 37.46 33.48
CA LYS A 12 -10.98 36.14 33.82
C LYS A 12 -11.75 34.95 33.24
N PHE A 13 -13.08 35.03 33.16
CA PHE A 13 -13.91 33.96 32.58
C PHE A 13 -13.69 33.82 31.07
N TYR A 14 -13.54 34.93 30.33
CA TYR A 14 -13.22 34.90 28.91
C TYR A 14 -11.87 34.23 28.65
N PHE A 15 -10.89 34.47 29.53
CA PHE A 15 -9.58 33.84 29.42
C PHE A 15 -9.65 32.32 29.64
N ILE A 16 -10.42 31.85 30.61
CA ILE A 16 -10.64 30.42 30.85
C ILE A 16 -11.32 29.76 29.64
N ILE A 17 -12.37 30.39 29.10
CA ILE A 17 -13.06 29.90 27.91
C ILE A 17 -12.11 29.83 26.71
N LEU A 18 -11.28 30.85 26.52
CA LEU A 18 -10.27 30.88 25.46
C LEU A 18 -9.30 29.70 25.58
N LEU A 19 -8.80 29.41 26.78
CA LEU A 19 -7.91 28.27 27.02
C LEU A 19 -8.60 26.93 26.72
N ILE A 20 -9.87 26.77 27.09
CA ILE A 20 -10.64 25.55 26.79
C ILE A 20 -10.82 25.37 25.28
N ILE A 21 -11.20 26.43 24.56
CA ILE A 21 -11.34 26.40 23.10
C ILE A 21 -10.00 26.04 22.45
N LEU A 22 -8.92 26.65 22.91
CA LEU A 22 -7.59 26.41 22.39
C LEU A 22 -7.13 24.96 22.62
N TYR A 23 -7.41 24.41 23.80
CA TYR A 23 -7.14 23.00 24.12
C TYR A 23 -7.90 22.05 23.18
N ILE A 24 -9.18 22.33 22.90
CA ILE A 24 -9.99 21.53 21.98
C ILE A 24 -9.39 21.61 20.56
N ILE A 25 -9.07 22.81 20.08
CA ILE A 25 -8.51 23.03 18.73
C ILE A 25 -7.18 22.27 18.58
N PHE A 26 -6.24 22.42 19.52
CA PHE A 26 -4.95 21.74 19.41
C PHE A 26 -5.08 20.22 19.47
N ASN A 27 -5.93 19.67 20.33
CA ASN A 27 -6.17 18.22 20.38
C ASN A 27 -6.93 17.70 19.15
N PHE A 28 -7.76 18.54 18.54
CA PHE A 28 -8.53 18.16 17.37
C PHE A 28 -7.66 18.10 16.11
N PHE A 29 -6.77 19.08 15.91
CA PHE A 29 -5.90 19.10 14.74
C PHE A 29 -4.65 18.23 14.90
N GLY A 30 -4.07 18.20 16.11
CA GLY A 30 -2.80 17.55 16.40
C GLY A 30 -2.89 16.20 17.10
N GLY A 31 -1.72 15.60 17.36
CA GLY A 31 -1.60 14.31 18.02
C GLY A 31 -1.98 13.11 17.14
N ASP A 32 -1.76 11.90 17.67
CA ASP A 32 -1.90 10.66 16.89
C ASP A 32 -3.34 10.32 16.46
N ARG A 33 -4.31 11.01 17.06
CA ARG A 33 -5.75 10.88 16.80
C ARG A 33 -6.36 12.17 16.24
N GLY A 34 -5.55 13.19 15.98
CA GLY A 34 -6.00 14.43 15.38
C GLY A 34 -6.34 14.29 13.90
N LEU A 35 -6.95 15.33 13.34
CA LEU A 35 -7.34 15.40 11.93
C LEU A 35 -6.16 15.21 10.98
N ILE A 36 -5.02 15.83 11.26
CA ILE A 36 -3.84 15.74 10.38
C ILE A 36 -3.39 14.28 10.28
N GLU A 37 -3.35 13.58 11.42
CA GLU A 37 -2.95 12.18 11.46
C GLU A 37 -3.99 11.25 10.83
N TYR A 38 -5.29 11.56 10.99
CA TYR A 38 -6.37 10.84 10.31
C TYR A 38 -6.16 10.79 8.79
N PHE A 39 -5.89 11.94 8.15
CA PHE A 39 -5.69 11.98 6.70
C PHE A 39 -4.44 11.22 6.26
N LYS A 40 -3.34 11.31 7.02
CA LYS A 40 -2.12 10.52 6.75
C LYS A 40 -2.40 9.02 6.82
N LYS A 41 -3.00 8.56 7.92
CA LYS A 41 -3.33 7.13 8.12
C LYS A 41 -4.30 6.61 7.06
N LYS A 42 -5.24 7.45 6.61
CA LYS A 42 -6.16 7.10 5.51
C LYS A 42 -5.42 6.87 4.19
N ASN A 43 -4.43 7.71 3.87
CA ASN A 43 -3.60 7.51 2.67
C ASN A 43 -2.75 6.25 2.79
N PHE A 44 -2.08 6.05 3.93
CA PHE A 44 -1.32 4.81 4.17
C PHE A 44 -2.18 3.56 4.05
N LEU A 45 -3.41 3.58 4.61
CA LEU A 45 -4.33 2.46 4.48
C LEU A 45 -4.62 2.11 3.02
N LYS A 46 -4.82 3.14 2.18
CA LYS A 46 -5.05 2.95 0.74
C LYS A 46 -3.83 2.32 0.06
N GLU A 47 -2.62 2.84 0.33
CA GLU A 47 -1.37 2.27 -0.20
C GLU A 47 -1.18 0.81 0.23
N PHE A 48 -1.44 0.49 1.50
CA PHE A 48 -1.38 -0.89 1.99
C PHE A 48 -2.42 -1.79 1.33
N GLN A 49 -3.63 -1.30 1.06
CA GLN A 49 -4.66 -2.06 0.35
C GLN A 49 -4.26 -2.36 -1.10
N GLU A 50 -3.71 -1.38 -1.80
CA GLU A 50 -3.22 -1.55 -3.17
C GLU A 50 -2.07 -2.55 -3.23
N LYS A 51 -1.07 -2.41 -2.34
CA LYS A 51 0.05 -3.35 -2.24
C LYS A 51 -0.40 -4.77 -1.86
N ASN A 52 -1.37 -4.90 -0.96
CA ASN A 52 -1.93 -6.21 -0.61
C ASN A 52 -2.63 -6.86 -1.81
N LEU A 53 -3.32 -6.09 -2.65
CA LEU A 53 -3.94 -6.61 -3.88
C LEU A 53 -2.89 -7.06 -4.89
N GLU A 54 -1.81 -6.30 -5.04
CA GLU A 54 -0.67 -6.65 -5.91
C GLU A 54 -0.02 -7.96 -5.46
N ILE A 55 0.35 -8.07 -4.19
CA ILE A 55 0.96 -9.28 -3.61
C ILE A 55 0.02 -10.48 -3.76
N LYS A 56 -1.29 -10.31 -3.53
CA LYS A 56 -2.26 -11.41 -3.75
C LYS A 56 -2.29 -11.88 -5.20
N LYS A 57 -2.21 -10.96 -6.17
CA LYS A 57 -2.14 -11.32 -7.59
C LYS A 57 -0.86 -12.09 -7.90
N GLU A 58 0.28 -11.66 -7.37
CA GLU A 58 1.55 -12.37 -7.53
C GLU A 58 1.49 -13.77 -6.93
N ILE A 59 0.96 -13.91 -5.71
CA ILE A 59 0.79 -15.22 -5.06
C ILE A 59 -0.08 -16.13 -5.94
N ILE A 60 -1.22 -15.65 -6.43
CA ILE A 60 -2.09 -16.45 -7.31
C ILE A 60 -1.36 -16.86 -8.61
N PHE A 61 -0.59 -15.95 -9.21
CA PHE A 61 0.20 -16.24 -10.40
C PHE A 61 1.25 -17.33 -10.14
N PHE A 62 2.03 -17.20 -9.06
CA PHE A 62 3.03 -18.19 -8.69
C PHE A 62 2.43 -19.52 -8.23
N THR A 63 1.31 -19.50 -7.50
CA THR A 63 0.59 -20.72 -7.12
C THR A 63 0.14 -21.48 -8.36
N LYS A 64 -0.49 -20.83 -9.33
CA LYS A 64 -0.88 -21.48 -10.60
C LYS A 64 0.33 -22.06 -11.34
N LYS A 65 1.44 -21.31 -11.41
CA LYS A 65 2.67 -21.79 -12.03
C LYS A 65 3.23 -23.02 -11.31
N ASN A 66 3.20 -23.03 -9.97
CA ASN A 66 3.65 -24.15 -9.16
C ASN A 66 2.71 -25.35 -9.27
N ASP A 67 1.40 -25.14 -9.37
CA ASP A 67 0.41 -26.21 -9.57
C ASP A 67 0.68 -26.95 -10.88
N PHE A 68 0.99 -26.23 -11.97
CA PHE A 68 1.39 -26.84 -13.25
C PHE A 68 2.68 -27.68 -13.15
N LEU A 69 3.53 -27.41 -12.16
CA LEU A 69 4.84 -28.04 -11.97
C LEU A 69 4.86 -29.10 -10.85
N SER A 70 3.80 -29.29 -10.08
CA SER A 70 3.82 -30.11 -8.85
C SER A 70 2.84 -31.30 -8.85
N VAL A 71 1.53 -31.07 -8.68
CA VAL A 71 0.56 -32.13 -8.33
C VAL A 71 0.30 -33.11 -9.49
N ASN A 72 0.39 -32.63 -10.73
CA ASN A 72 0.39 -33.47 -11.92
C ASN A 72 1.16 -32.71 -13.01
N ILE A 73 2.46 -32.95 -13.13
CA ILE A 73 3.34 -32.23 -14.06
C ILE A 73 2.70 -32.23 -15.45
N ASN A 74 2.28 -31.05 -15.92
CA ASN A 74 1.75 -30.91 -17.26
C ASN A 74 2.91 -31.08 -18.25
N LYS A 75 2.99 -32.25 -18.88
CA LYS A 75 4.07 -32.60 -19.81
C LYS A 75 4.12 -31.68 -21.03
N ASP A 76 2.98 -31.20 -21.51
CA ASP A 76 2.90 -30.29 -22.65
C ASP A 76 3.43 -28.90 -22.27
N TYR A 77 3.07 -28.41 -21.08
CA TYR A 77 3.62 -27.17 -20.54
C TYR A 77 5.13 -27.26 -20.27
N LEU A 78 5.61 -28.43 -19.82
CA LEU A 78 7.04 -28.67 -19.64
C LEU A 78 7.78 -28.73 -20.99
N ASP A 79 7.19 -29.36 -22.02
CA ASP A 79 7.72 -29.36 -23.40
C ASP A 79 7.79 -27.94 -23.97
N GLU A 80 6.76 -27.12 -23.76
CA GLU A 80 6.74 -25.69 -24.13
C GLU A 80 7.90 -24.91 -23.48
N ILE A 81 8.05 -25.01 -22.15
CA ILE A 81 9.17 -24.37 -21.43
C ILE A 81 10.53 -24.86 -21.97
N TYR A 82 10.71 -26.16 -22.15
CA TYR A 82 11.98 -26.70 -22.67
C TYR A 82 12.28 -26.20 -24.09
N ARG A 83 11.26 -26.06 -24.95
CA ARG A 83 11.42 -25.55 -26.31
C ARG A 83 11.75 -24.06 -26.33
N ASP A 84 11.15 -23.26 -25.45
CA ASP A 84 11.42 -21.82 -25.34
C ASP A 84 12.84 -21.53 -24.82
N TYR A 85 13.28 -22.21 -23.75
CA TYR A 85 14.57 -21.93 -23.13
C TYR A 85 15.76 -22.51 -23.90
N PHE A 86 15.59 -23.69 -24.51
CA PHE A 86 16.69 -24.43 -25.13
C PHE A 86 16.58 -24.52 -26.66
N VAL A 87 15.50 -24.02 -27.26
CA VAL A 87 15.25 -24.05 -28.72
C VAL A 87 15.41 -25.48 -29.26
N LEU A 88 14.74 -26.44 -28.61
CA LEU A 88 14.84 -27.87 -28.89
C LEU A 88 13.72 -28.39 -29.79
N GLY A 89 14.04 -29.40 -30.58
CA GLY A 89 13.12 -30.15 -31.43
C GLY A 89 13.07 -31.60 -31.00
N LYS A 90 11.94 -32.28 -31.24
CA LYS A 90 11.87 -33.74 -31.10
C LYS A 90 12.64 -34.41 -32.25
N LYS A 91 12.99 -35.67 -32.04
CA LYS A 91 13.70 -36.47 -33.04
C LYS A 91 12.94 -36.46 -34.37
N GLY A 92 13.58 -35.97 -35.42
CA GLY A 92 12.99 -35.88 -36.77
C GLY A 92 12.35 -34.53 -37.11
N GLU A 93 12.23 -33.60 -36.15
CA GLU A 93 11.77 -32.23 -36.41
C GLU A 93 12.91 -31.36 -36.98
N LYS A 94 12.56 -30.41 -37.87
CA LYS A 94 13.47 -29.36 -38.33
C LYS A 94 13.11 -28.05 -37.65
N ILE A 95 14.11 -27.38 -37.09
CA ILE A 95 13.95 -26.09 -36.40
C ILE A 95 14.40 -24.98 -37.34
N TYR A 96 13.58 -23.93 -37.45
CA TYR A 96 13.91 -22.73 -38.22
C TYR A 96 13.92 -21.53 -37.27
N ILE A 97 15.06 -20.84 -37.19
CA ILE A 97 15.18 -19.59 -36.44
C ILE A 97 15.08 -18.46 -37.45
N ILE A 98 14.01 -17.66 -37.34
CA ILE A 98 13.78 -16.52 -38.23
C ILE A 98 14.19 -15.26 -37.48
N ASN A 99 15.33 -14.68 -37.87
CA ASN A 99 15.74 -13.37 -37.39
C ASN A 99 15.03 -12.30 -38.23
N GLN A 100 14.08 -11.58 -37.63
CA GLN A 100 13.55 -10.37 -38.23
C GLN A 100 14.58 -9.25 -37.99
N LYS A 101 15.08 -8.67 -39.08
CA LYS A 101 15.96 -7.50 -39.06
C LYS A 101 15.19 -6.25 -38.66
#